data_AF-A0A2N2N057-F1
#
_entry.id   AF-A0A2N2N057-F1
#
_cell.length_a   1.000
_cell.length_b   1.000
_cell.length_c   1.000
_cell.angle_alpha   90.00
_cell.angle_beta   90.00
_cell.angle_gamma   90.00
#
_symmetry.space_group_name_H-M   'P 1'
#
loop_
_entity.id
_entity.type
_entity.pdbx_description
1 polymer ?
#
loop_
_entity_poly.entity_id
_entity_poly.type
_entity_poly.pdbx_seq_one_letter_code
_entity_poly.pdbx_strand_id
1 'polypeptide(L)'
;MRTTVDILLADCYLIFIISTILERILQKWEYTCFYIEKEGLYDWVGKQILEKETWQMINDFGNKGWELVSVTPICDGVHGGTTKAIFTFKRPKE
;
A
#
# COMPACT_ATOMS: atom_id res chain seq x y z
N MET A 1 15.78 43.07 20.20
CA MET A 1 15.84 42.88 18.73
C MET A 1 16.01 41.41 18.30
N ARG A 2 16.28 40.44 19.21
CA ARG A 2 16.29 38.99 18.91
C ARG A 2 14.89 38.37 18.84
N THR A 3 14.00 38.79 19.73
CA THR A 3 12.64 38.24 19.90
C THR A 3 11.76 38.30 18.65
N THR A 4 11.89 39.32 17.81
CA THR A 4 11.10 39.45 16.57
C THR A 4 11.55 38.47 15.48
N VAL A 5 12.83 38.09 15.44
CA VAL A 5 13.37 37.14 14.45
C VAL A 5 12.96 35.71 14.82
N ASP A 6 12.99 35.39 16.12
CA ASP A 6 12.61 34.06 16.63
C ASP A 6 11.11 33.77 16.39
N ILE A 7 10.25 34.77 16.55
CA ILE A 7 8.79 34.66 16.27
C ILE A 7 8.55 34.40 14.78
N LEU A 8 9.20 35.15 13.89
CA LEU A 8 9.05 34.96 12.43
C LEU A 8 9.55 33.58 11.98
N LEU A 9 10.62 33.06 12.57
CA LEU A 9 11.13 31.72 12.27
C LEU A 9 10.15 30.62 12.73
N ALA A 10 9.54 30.78 13.91
CA ALA A 10 8.55 29.84 14.42
C ALA A 10 7.29 29.82 13.53
N ASP A 11 6.81 30.99 13.08
CA ASP A 11 5.67 31.10 12.18
C ASP A 11 5.95 30.43 10.83
N CYS A 12 7.13 30.65 10.24
CA CYS A 12 7.53 29.99 9.00
C CYS A 12 7.58 28.46 9.13
N TYR A 13 8.07 27.95 10.26
CA TYR A 13 8.13 26.51 10.52
C TYR A 13 6.74 25.90 10.70
N LEU A 14 5.84 26.60 11.40
CA LEU A 14 4.46 26.18 11.57
C LEU A 14 3.71 26.14 10.22
N ILE A 15 3.90 27.15 9.37
CA ILE A 15 3.31 27.20 8.03
C ILE A 15 3.79 26.02 7.18
N PHE A 16 5.10 25.72 7.22
CA PHE A 16 5.67 24.58 6.50
C PHE A 16 5.08 23.23 6.95
N ILE A 17 4.93 23.03 8.27
CA ILE A 17 4.30 21.81 8.79
C ILE A 17 2.85 21.71 8.32
N ILE A 18 2.08 22.79 8.44
CA ILE A 18 0.67 22.82 8.03
C ILE A 18 0.54 22.51 6.53
N SER A 19 1.38 23.11 5.68
CA SER A 19 1.32 22.86 4.24
C SER A 19 1.62 21.39 3.91
N THR A 20 2.67 20.80 4.51
CA THR A 20 3.01 19.39 4.29
C THR A 20 1.91 18.44 4.79
N ILE A 21 1.26 18.75 5.91
CA ILE A 21 0.14 17.95 6.43
C ILE A 21 -1.06 18.06 5.47
N LEU A 22 -1.41 19.27 5.03
CA LEU A 22 -2.53 19.48 4.11
C LEU A 22 -2.30 18.79 2.76
N GLU A 23 -1.08 18.84 2.22
CA GLU A 23 -0.71 18.12 1.01
C GLU A 23 -0.92 16.61 1.15
N ARG A 24 -0.55 16.04 2.30
CA ARG A 24 -0.79 14.61 2.59
C ARG A 24 -2.27 14.27 2.75
N ILE A 25 -3.05 15.14 3.38
CA ILE A 25 -4.50 14.94 3.57
C ILE A 25 -5.24 15.03 2.23
N LEU A 26 -4.86 15.96 1.37
CA LEU A 26 -5.48 16.19 0.06
C LEU A 26 -4.94 15.26 -1.03
N GLN A 27 -3.99 14.37 -0.69
CA GLN A 27 -3.40 13.44 -1.62
C GLN A 27 -4.46 12.50 -2.18
N LYS A 28 -4.65 12.58 -3.50
CA LYS A 28 -5.51 11.65 -4.23
C LYS A 28 -4.74 10.37 -4.47
N TRP A 29 -5.43 9.24 -4.37
CA TRP A 29 -4.86 7.92 -4.56
C TRP A 29 -5.44 7.28 -5.81
N GLU A 30 -4.59 6.62 -6.58
CA GLU A 30 -5.04 5.66 -7.59
C GLU A 30 -4.87 4.24 -7.07
N TYR A 31 -5.78 3.36 -7.48
CA TYR A 31 -5.84 1.97 -7.02
C TYR A 31 -5.80 1.04 -8.21
N THR A 32 -5.16 -0.11 -8.01
CA THR A 32 -5.20 -1.20 -8.97
C THR A 32 -5.29 -2.53 -8.22
N CYS A 33 -5.83 -3.53 -8.89
CA CYS A 33 -5.95 -4.87 -8.35
C CYS A 33 -5.52 -5.90 -9.38
N PHE A 34 -4.89 -6.96 -8.91
CA PHE A 34 -4.69 -8.16 -9.70
C PHE A 34 -5.26 -9.37 -8.99
N TYR A 35 -5.81 -10.25 -9.81
CA TYR A 35 -6.44 -11.48 -9.38
C TYR A 35 -5.49 -12.63 -9.69
N ILE A 36 -5.26 -13.47 -8.69
CA ILE A 36 -4.52 -14.72 -8.83
C ILE A 36 -5.50 -15.85 -8.54
N GLU A 37 -5.60 -16.76 -9.49
CA GLU A 37 -6.30 -18.03 -9.37
C GLU A 37 -5.29 -19.15 -9.52
N LYS A 38 -5.01 -19.85 -8.42
CA LYS A 38 -4.15 -21.02 -8.40
C LYS A 38 -4.61 -22.02 -7.35
N GLU A 39 -4.55 -23.30 -7.67
CA GLU A 39 -4.74 -24.35 -6.67
C GLU A 39 -3.60 -24.27 -5.62
N GLY A 40 -3.90 -23.69 -4.45
CA GLY A 40 -3.01 -23.72 -3.27
C GLY A 40 -2.23 -22.43 -2.98
N LEU A 41 -2.91 -21.34 -2.61
CA LEU A 41 -2.22 -20.18 -1.97
C LEU A 41 -1.65 -20.55 -0.58
N TYR A 42 -2.20 -21.60 0.05
CA TYR A 42 -1.71 -22.20 1.29
C TYR A 42 -1.87 -23.72 1.23
N ASP A 43 -0.85 -24.43 1.67
CA ASP A 43 -0.98 -25.86 2.06
C ASP A 43 -1.72 -25.95 3.41
N TRP A 44 -2.42 -27.05 3.70
CA TRP A 44 -3.16 -27.29 4.96
C TRP A 44 -2.25 -27.27 6.21
N VAL A 45 -0.93 -27.27 6.00
CA VAL A 45 0.14 -27.16 7.01
C VAL A 45 0.59 -25.69 7.22
N GLY A 46 -0.03 -24.72 6.55
CA GLY A 46 0.25 -23.28 6.72
C GLY A 46 1.52 -22.80 6.04
N LYS A 47 2.15 -23.60 5.15
CA LYS A 47 3.25 -23.13 4.32
C LYS A 47 2.71 -22.27 3.18
N GLN A 48 3.16 -21.03 3.15
CA GLN A 48 2.90 -20.07 2.09
C GLN A 48 3.61 -20.54 0.81
N ILE A 49 2.84 -20.98 -0.19
CA ILE A 49 3.37 -21.26 -1.54
C ILE A 49 2.97 -20.08 -2.43
N LEU A 50 3.38 -18.87 -2.05
CA LEU A 50 3.41 -17.80 -3.03
C LEU A 50 4.55 -18.12 -3.98
N GLU A 51 4.20 -18.48 -5.21
CA GLU A 51 5.19 -18.77 -6.22
C GLU A 51 6.12 -17.58 -6.45
N LYS A 52 7.34 -17.87 -6.89
CA LYS A 52 8.35 -16.87 -7.21
C LYS A 52 7.83 -15.79 -8.16
N GLU A 53 6.98 -16.16 -9.11
CA GLU A 53 6.35 -15.26 -10.08
C GLU A 53 5.43 -14.22 -9.41
N THR A 54 4.62 -14.64 -8.43
CA THR A 54 3.75 -13.73 -7.68
C THR A 54 4.58 -12.74 -6.86
N TRP A 55 5.62 -13.23 -6.20
CA TRP A 55 6.55 -12.35 -5.46
C TRP A 55 7.25 -11.36 -6.38
N GLN A 56 7.68 -11.82 -7.57
CA GLN A 56 8.33 -10.95 -8.55
C GLN A 56 7.38 -9.85 -9.03
N MET A 57 6.12 -10.18 -9.30
CA MET A 57 5.10 -9.18 -9.62
C MET A 57 4.86 -8.19 -8.48
N ILE A 58 4.69 -8.65 -7.24
CA ILE A 58 4.52 -7.76 -6.07
C ILE A 58 5.70 -6.79 -5.96
N ASN A 59 6.92 -7.30 -6.13
CA ASN A 59 8.14 -6.49 -6.11
C ASN A 59 8.19 -5.49 -7.26
N ASP A 60 7.78 -5.89 -8.48
CA ASP A 60 7.73 -5.00 -9.64
C ASP A 60 6.75 -3.83 -9.43
N PHE A 61 5.62 -4.08 -8.75
CA PHE A 61 4.70 -3.02 -8.33
C PHE A 61 5.34 -2.10 -7.29
N GLY A 62 5.99 -2.67 -6.27
CA GLY A 62 6.74 -1.91 -5.27
C GLY A 62 7.80 -0.99 -5.89
N ASN A 63 8.57 -1.52 -6.85
CA ASN A 63 9.58 -0.76 -7.60
C ASN A 63 8.99 0.37 -8.46
N LYS A 64 7.71 0.28 -8.83
CA LYS A 64 6.96 1.32 -9.56
C LYS A 64 6.24 2.31 -8.64
N GLY A 65 6.52 2.28 -7.34
CA GLY A 65 5.93 3.18 -6.35
C GLY A 65 4.53 2.78 -5.87
N TRP A 66 4.10 1.55 -6.14
CA TRP A 66 2.83 1.03 -5.63
C TRP A 66 3.02 0.40 -4.25
N GLU A 67 2.08 0.69 -3.35
CA GLU A 67 2.00 0.12 -2.00
C GLU A 67 0.93 -0.96 -1.97
N LEU A 68 1.29 -2.18 -1.55
CA LEU A 68 0.32 -3.25 -1.30
C LEU A 68 -0.51 -2.91 -0.06
N VAL A 69 -1.84 -2.84 -0.19
CA VAL A 69 -2.74 -2.44 0.91
C VAL A 69 -3.64 -3.56 1.41
N SER A 70 -3.97 -4.53 0.56
CA SER A 70 -4.84 -5.64 0.94
C SER A 70 -4.53 -6.88 0.13
N VAL A 71 -4.69 -8.04 0.75
CA VAL A 71 -4.74 -9.35 0.09
C VAL A 71 -6.06 -9.99 0.52
N THR A 72 -7.02 -9.99 -0.39
CA THR A 72 -8.37 -10.48 -0.13
C THR A 72 -8.50 -11.90 -0.68
N PRO A 73 -8.60 -12.93 0.18
CA PRO A 73 -8.86 -14.28 -0.29
C PRO A 73 -10.26 -14.35 -0.90
N ILE A 74 -10.39 -15.09 -1.99
CA ILE A 74 -11.68 -15.47 -2.56
C ILE A 74 -11.88 -16.96 -2.26
N CYS A 75 -12.95 -17.26 -1.53
CA CYS A 75 -13.31 -18.62 -1.15
C CYS A 75 -14.38 -19.16 -2.10
N ASP A 76 -14.01 -20.11 -2.96
CA ASP A 76 -14.90 -20.71 -3.94
C ASP A 76 -15.59 -22.00 -3.46
N GLY A 77 -15.51 -22.33 -2.16
CA GLY A 77 -16.16 -23.55 -1.66
C GLY A 77 -16.09 -23.77 -0.15
N VAL A 78 -16.81 -24.81 0.30
CA VAL A 78 -17.03 -25.22 1.71
C VAL A 78 -15.80 -25.92 2.33
N HIS A 79 -14.70 -26.09 1.59
CA HIS A 79 -13.50 -26.80 2.02
C HIS A 79 -12.35 -25.83 2.29
N GLY A 80 -11.63 -26.04 3.39
CA GLY A 80 -10.71 -25.08 4.03
C GLY A 80 -9.38 -24.83 3.30
N GLY A 81 -9.42 -24.31 2.08
CA GLY A 81 -8.24 -23.86 1.34
C GLY A 81 -8.52 -22.60 0.53
N THR A 82 -7.59 -21.63 0.55
CA THR A 82 -7.65 -20.45 -0.31
C THR A 82 -7.00 -20.79 -1.65
N THR A 83 -7.79 -20.77 -2.74
CA THR A 83 -7.32 -21.00 -4.11
C THR A 83 -7.26 -19.71 -4.94
N LYS A 84 -7.85 -18.63 -4.42
CA LYS A 84 -7.92 -17.36 -5.14
C LYS A 84 -7.64 -16.20 -4.20
N ALA A 85 -6.96 -15.18 -4.71
CA ALA A 85 -6.76 -13.95 -3.97
C ALA A 85 -6.70 -12.74 -4.90
N ILE A 86 -7.27 -11.64 -4.43
CA ILE A 86 -7.10 -10.31 -5.01
C ILE A 86 -6.05 -9.57 -4.20
N PHE A 87 -5.02 -9.08 -4.87
CA PHE A 87 -4.07 -8.17 -4.27
C PHE A 87 -4.42 -6.76 -4.72
N THR A 88 -4.58 -5.86 -3.75
CA THR A 88 -4.93 -4.46 -3.99
C THR A 88 -3.74 -3.59 -3.67
N PHE A 89 -3.43 -2.67 -4.59
CA PHE A 89 -2.35 -1.71 -4.45
C PHE A 89 -2.90 -0.29 -4.57
N LYS A 90 -2.20 0.65 -3.94
CA LYS A 90 -2.43 2.09 -4.12
C LYS A 90 -1.12 2.80 -4.44
N ARG A 91 -1.20 3.96 -5.08
CA ARG A 91 -0.12 4.94 -5.10
C ARG A 91 -0.68 6.36 -5.17
N PRO A 92 0.11 7.39 -4.82
CA PRO A 92 -0.26 8.77 -5.09
C PRO A 92 -0.64 8.95 -6.56
N LYS A 93 -1.79 9.56 -6.80
CA LYS A 93 -2.19 9.96 -8.15
C LYS A 93 -1.38 11.20 -8.53
N GLU A 94 -0.71 11.12 -9.68
CA GLU A 94 -0.04 12.27 -10.31
C GLU A 94 -1.02 13.42 -10.62
#